data_AF-A0A5C7F778-F1
#
_entry.id   AF-A0A5C7F778-F1
#
_cell.length_a   1.000
_cell.length_b   1.000
_cell.length_c   1.000
_cell.angle_alpha   90.00
_cell.angle_beta   90.00
_cell.angle_gamma   90.00
#
_symmetry.space_group_name_H-M   'P 1'
#
loop_
_entity.id
_entity.type
_entity.pdbx_description
1 polymer ?
#
loop_
_entity_poly.entity_id
_entity_poly.type
_entity_poly.pdbx_seq_one_letter_code
_entity_poly.pdbx_strand_id
1 'polypeptide(L)'
;MACSRDHKRLIEQYLDEEITLAEARQLEDHVKVCPDCRQHLNELKKTVAIVQSASHFEAPEDMTEKVMNRLPKQTKSKKWNNWLRRNPFLITAATFFLVFAISLSTAFGGEEEIVVKGEGHFIIDDAQKLVIIPEGSTVSGDLLIRNGNVEINGEVAGDVTVINGEHLQASTASIGGEIEEVNETMEFIWYETKSFFKEVVPFSPDEDARENNR
;
A
#
# COMPACT_ATOMS: atom_id res chain seq x y z
N MET A 1 11.12 0.54 80.22
CA MET A 1 9.99 0.30 79.29
C MET A 1 10.46 -0.74 78.29
N ALA A 2 9.71 -1.83 78.09
CA ALA A 2 10.17 -2.94 77.27
C ALA A 2 10.16 -2.57 75.77
N CYS A 3 11.21 -2.97 75.05
CA CYS A 3 11.27 -2.88 73.59
C CYS A 3 10.22 -3.83 72.99
N SER A 4 9.17 -3.29 72.36
CA SER A 4 8.17 -4.09 71.64
C SER A 4 8.63 -4.40 70.20
N ARG A 5 8.02 -5.42 69.58
CA ARG A 5 8.25 -5.73 68.15
C ARG A 5 7.84 -4.56 67.24
N ASP A 6 6.85 -3.77 67.64
CA ASP A 6 6.34 -2.64 66.87
C ASP A 6 7.40 -1.56 66.66
N HIS A 7 8.24 -1.28 67.65
CA HIS A 7 9.31 -0.30 67.51
C HIS A 7 10.42 -0.75 66.57
N LYS A 8 10.68 -2.07 66.45
CA LYS A 8 11.63 -2.60 65.46
C LYS A 8 11.08 -2.46 64.04
N ARG A 9 9.79 -2.73 63.84
CA ARG A 9 9.11 -2.49 62.56
C ARG A 9 9.19 -1.01 62.14
N LEU A 10 9.02 -0.10 63.10
CA LEU A 10 9.15 1.35 62.84
C LEU A 10 10.58 1.75 62.45
N ILE A 11 11.61 1.09 63.01
CA ILE A 11 13.01 1.31 62.61
C ILE A 11 13.25 0.89 61.15
N GLU A 12 12.72 -0.26 60.74
CA GLU A 12 12.82 -0.74 59.35
C GLU A 12 12.11 0.21 58.38
N GLN A 13 10.85 0.56 58.66
CA GLN A 13 10.09 1.52 57.83
C GLN A 13 10.75 2.91 57.76
N TYR A 14 11.42 3.33 58.84
CA TYR A 14 12.19 4.57 58.84
C TYR A 14 13.41 4.49 57.91
N LEU A 15 14.07 3.34 57.80
CA LEU A 15 15.21 3.14 56.90
C LEU A 15 14.79 3.01 55.44
N ASP A 16 13.61 2.45 55.17
CA ASP A 16 13.03 2.32 53.83
C ASP A 16 12.31 3.59 53.35
N GLU A 17 12.29 4.65 54.16
CA GLU A 17 11.59 5.93 53.89
C GLU A 17 10.05 5.77 53.75
N GLU A 18 9.46 4.73 54.35
CA GLU A 18 8.03 4.40 54.29
C GLU A 18 7.23 4.81 55.54
N ILE A 19 7.86 5.50 56.50
CA ILE A 19 7.26 5.88 57.79
C ILE A 19 6.41 7.16 57.70
N THR A 20 5.29 7.21 58.44
CA THR A 20 4.50 8.45 58.55
C THR A 20 5.10 9.45 59.55
N LEU A 21 4.74 10.74 59.45
CA LEU A 21 5.20 11.77 60.39
C LEU A 21 4.85 11.50 61.86
N ALA A 22 3.68 10.89 62.11
CA ALA A 22 3.25 10.56 63.47
C ALA A 22 4.09 9.42 64.06
N GLU A 23 4.35 8.39 63.26
CA GLU A 23 5.17 7.24 63.64
C GLU A 23 6.65 7.61 63.81
N ALA A 24 7.17 8.52 62.97
CA ALA A 24 8.54 9.03 63.09
C ALA A 24 8.76 9.73 64.45
N ARG A 25 7.81 10.58 64.87
CA ARG A 25 7.85 11.22 66.20
C ARG A 25 7.82 10.20 67.33
N GLN A 26 6.94 9.20 67.22
CA GLN A 26 6.85 8.12 68.21
C GLN A 26 8.17 7.32 68.30
N LEU A 27 8.81 7.05 67.17
CA LEU A 27 10.10 6.39 67.11
C LEU A 27 11.22 7.25 67.73
N GLU A 28 11.27 8.54 67.40
CA GLU A 28 12.26 9.47 67.96
C GLU A 28 12.17 9.56 69.49
N ASP A 29 10.95 9.66 70.03
CA ASP A 29 10.75 9.72 71.47
C ASP A 29 11.14 8.40 72.16
N HIS A 30 10.89 7.26 71.51
CA HIS A 30 11.31 5.96 72.01
C HIS A 30 12.85 5.80 72.02
N VAL A 31 13.53 6.19 70.95
CA VAL A 31 14.99 6.07 70.79
C VAL A 31 15.77 6.94 71.80
N LYS A 32 15.18 8.06 72.26
CA LYS A 32 15.76 8.87 73.35
C LYS A 32 15.83 8.11 74.66
N VAL A 33 14.81 7.30 74.97
CA VAL A 33 14.64 6.62 76.26
C VAL A 33 15.20 5.18 76.25
N CYS A 34 15.18 4.50 75.10
CA CYS A 34 15.58 3.10 74.97
C CYS A 34 16.99 2.96 74.36
N PRO A 35 18.01 2.54 75.14
CA PRO A 35 19.38 2.38 74.63
C PRO A 35 19.50 1.26 73.59
N ASP A 36 18.74 0.17 73.71
CA ASP A 36 18.79 -0.97 72.80
C ASP A 36 18.32 -0.59 71.40
N CYS A 37 17.18 0.11 71.29
CA CYS A 37 16.65 0.60 70.02
C CYS A 37 17.58 1.65 69.39
N ARG A 38 18.20 2.50 70.21
CA ARG A 38 19.19 3.47 69.74
C ARG A 38 20.43 2.80 69.16
N GLN A 39 20.94 1.78 69.85
CA GLN A 39 22.07 1.00 69.37
C GLN A 39 21.72 0.29 68.05
N HIS A 40 20.57 -0.38 67.99
CA HIS A 40 20.12 -1.10 66.80
C HIS A 40 19.97 -0.18 65.58
N LEU A 41 19.32 0.98 65.73
CA LEU A 41 19.20 1.98 64.67
C LEU A 41 20.57 2.47 64.18
N ASN A 42 21.51 2.72 65.11
CA ASN A 42 22.85 3.17 64.77
C ASN A 42 23.67 2.10 64.03
N GLU A 43 23.54 0.82 64.42
CA GLU A 43 24.18 -0.30 63.74
C GLU A 43 23.67 -0.43 62.30
N LEU A 44 22.36 -0.35 62.09
CA LEU A 44 21.76 -0.40 60.76
C LEU A 44 22.19 0.79 59.89
N LYS A 45 22.16 2.02 60.44
CA LYS A 45 22.64 3.22 59.73
C LYS A 45 24.11 3.11 59.31
N LYS A 46 24.96 2.53 60.16
CA LYS A 46 26.37 2.26 59.81
C LYS A 46 26.49 1.27 58.67
N THR A 47 25.72 0.18 58.69
CA THR A 47 25.72 -0.82 57.62
C THR A 47 25.29 -0.20 56.29
N VAL A 48 24.22 0.59 56.29
CA VAL A 48 23.75 1.32 55.09
C VAL A 48 24.85 2.24 54.56
N ALA A 49 25.49 3.03 55.43
CA ALA A 49 26.56 3.93 55.04
C ALA A 49 27.78 3.18 54.45
N ILE A 50 28.15 2.03 55.00
CA ILE A 50 29.24 1.19 54.47
C ILE A 50 28.89 0.69 53.07
N VAL A 51 27.70 0.13 52.88
CA VAL A 51 27.24 -0.38 51.58
C VAL A 51 27.19 0.74 50.53
N GLN A 52 26.66 1.90 50.89
CA GLN A 52 26.62 3.07 50.01
C GLN A 52 28.01 3.63 49.70
N SER A 53 28.96 3.59 50.64
CA SER A 53 30.33 4.01 50.38
C SER A 53 31.07 3.07 49.41
N ALA A 54 30.67 1.80 49.38
CA ALA A 54 31.23 0.79 48.49
C ALA A 54 30.62 0.81 47.08
N SER A 55 29.55 1.58 46.83
CA SER A 55 28.81 1.56 45.56
C SER A 55 29.34 2.49 44.47
N HIS A 56 30.58 2.97 44.59
CA HIS A 56 31.28 3.63 43.47
C HIS A 56 31.71 2.58 42.44
N PHE A 57 30.73 2.05 41.70
CA PHE A 57 30.94 1.24 40.53
C PHE A 57 30.59 2.08 39.30
N GLU A 58 31.60 2.44 38.53
CA GLU A 58 31.37 2.98 37.19
C GLU A 58 30.85 1.86 36.28
N ALA A 59 29.87 2.20 35.45
CA ALA A 59 29.42 1.30 34.41
C ALA A 59 30.60 1.03 33.45
N PRO A 60 30.80 -0.22 32.99
CA PRO A 60 31.82 -0.50 32.00
C PRO A 60 31.52 0.28 30.71
N GLU A 61 32.55 0.74 30.01
CA GLU A 61 32.42 1.60 28.81
C GLU A 61 31.46 1.00 27.76
N ASP A 62 31.41 -0.33 27.65
CA ASP A 62 30.56 -1.06 26.69
C ASP A 62 29.11 -1.31 27.15
N MET A 63 28.71 -0.88 28.35
CA MET A 63 27.39 -1.25 28.90
C MET A 63 26.26 -0.80 27.98
N THR A 64 26.32 0.44 27.50
CA THR A 64 25.31 1.01 26.62
C THR A 64 25.21 0.21 25.33
N GLU A 65 26.33 -0.13 24.70
CA GLU A 65 26.34 -0.92 23.47
C GLU A 65 25.75 -2.32 23.70
N LYS A 66 26.18 -3.01 24.76
CA LYS A 66 25.68 -4.36 25.10
C LYS A 66 24.18 -4.38 25.40
N VAL A 67 23.67 -3.34 26.06
CA VAL A 67 22.23 -3.19 26.33
C VAL A 67 21.48 -2.93 25.02
N MET A 68 21.93 -1.97 24.22
CA MET A 68 21.27 -1.61 22.96
C MET A 68 21.22 -2.78 21.97
N ASN A 69 22.26 -3.62 21.93
CA ASN A 69 22.31 -4.81 21.09
C ASN A 69 21.38 -5.94 21.55
N ARG A 70 20.97 -5.95 22.82
CA ARG A 70 20.03 -6.94 23.38
C ARG A 70 18.58 -6.48 23.36
N LEU A 71 18.31 -5.21 23.05
CA LEU A 71 16.95 -4.73 22.91
C LEU A 71 16.30 -5.36 21.67
N PRO A 72 15.03 -5.76 21.76
CA PRO A 72 14.30 -6.27 20.60
C PRO A 72 14.27 -5.20 19.51
N LYS A 73 14.67 -5.59 18.28
CA LYS A 73 14.62 -4.68 17.13
C LYS A 73 13.19 -4.18 16.96
N GLN A 74 13.00 -2.87 17.10
CA GLN A 74 11.73 -2.21 16.81
C GLN A 74 11.30 -2.62 15.40
N THR A 75 10.10 -3.20 15.26
CA THR A 75 9.70 -3.78 14.00
C THR A 75 9.60 -2.63 12.97
N LYS A 76 10.37 -2.71 11.88
CA LYS A 76 10.31 -1.75 10.77
C LYS A 76 8.96 -1.81 9.99
N SER A 77 8.01 -2.57 10.51
CA SER A 77 6.74 -2.97 9.88
C SER A 77 5.76 -1.81 9.66
N LYS A 78 5.96 -0.66 10.29
CA LYS A 78 5.03 0.49 10.13
C LYS A 78 5.47 1.53 9.09
N LYS A 79 6.51 1.29 8.28
CA LYS A 79 6.92 2.27 7.26
C LYS A 79 5.82 2.55 6.24
N TRP A 80 5.12 1.53 5.73
CA TRP A 80 4.02 1.72 4.77
C TRP A 80 2.82 2.43 5.43
N ASN A 81 2.40 1.99 6.62
CA ASN A 81 1.28 2.62 7.32
C ASN A 81 1.58 4.08 7.72
N ASN A 82 2.84 4.41 8.04
CA ASN A 82 3.24 5.78 8.33
C ASN A 82 3.42 6.64 7.06
N TRP A 83 3.85 6.05 5.94
CA TRP A 83 3.94 6.74 4.65
C TRP A 83 2.56 7.13 4.11
N LEU A 84 1.60 6.21 4.22
CA LEU A 84 0.21 6.45 3.84
C LEU A 84 -0.41 7.57 4.69
N ARG A 85 -0.12 7.61 5.99
CA ARG A 85 -0.54 8.71 6.89
C ARG A 85 0.18 10.03 6.64
N ARG A 86 1.40 10.00 6.09
CA ARG A 86 2.20 11.22 5.86
C ARG A 86 1.79 11.97 4.59
N ASN A 87 1.20 11.28 3.61
CA ASN A 87 0.85 11.85 2.31
C ASN A 87 -0.63 11.63 1.92
N PRO A 88 -1.61 12.16 2.69
CA PRO A 88 -3.03 12.01 2.39
C PRO A 88 -3.45 12.59 1.01
N PHE A 89 -2.69 13.56 0.49
CA PHE A 89 -2.90 14.16 -0.83
C PHE A 89 -2.66 13.19 -1.99
N LEU A 90 -1.67 12.28 -1.90
CA LEU A 90 -1.41 11.30 -2.97
C LEU A 90 -2.53 10.26 -3.06
N ILE A 91 -3.06 9.85 -1.92
CA ILE A 91 -4.15 8.87 -1.85
C ILE A 91 -5.43 9.47 -2.43
N THR A 92 -5.78 10.69 -2.01
CA THR A 92 -6.96 11.38 -2.51
C THR A 92 -6.87 11.63 -4.01
N ALA A 93 -5.71 12.10 -4.51
CA ALA A 93 -5.46 12.26 -5.94
C ALA A 93 -5.59 10.94 -6.70
N ALA A 94 -5.01 9.84 -6.20
CA ALA A 94 -5.13 8.53 -6.84
C ALA A 94 -6.58 8.01 -6.86
N THR A 95 -7.33 8.17 -5.77
CA THR A 95 -8.75 7.77 -5.73
C THR A 95 -9.61 8.62 -6.67
N PHE A 96 -9.37 9.93 -6.74
CA PHE A 96 -10.06 10.81 -7.66
C PHE A 96 -9.74 10.44 -9.11
N PHE A 97 -8.47 10.18 -9.43
CA PHE A 97 -8.05 9.77 -10.76
C PHE A 97 -8.64 8.42 -11.16
N LEU A 98 -8.75 7.46 -10.22
CA LEU A 98 -9.38 6.17 -10.45
C LEU A 98 -10.87 6.34 -10.76
N VAL A 99 -11.60 7.09 -9.92
CA VAL A 99 -13.02 7.37 -10.16
C VAL A 99 -13.23 8.16 -11.46
N PHE A 100 -12.37 9.13 -11.74
CA PHE A 100 -12.37 9.90 -12.97
C PHE A 100 -12.14 8.99 -14.18
N ALA A 101 -11.14 8.10 -14.14
CA ALA A 101 -10.86 7.16 -15.21
C ALA A 101 -12.06 6.23 -15.46
N ILE A 102 -12.68 5.68 -14.42
CA ILE A 102 -13.90 4.86 -14.56
C ILE A 102 -15.04 5.68 -15.19
N SER A 103 -15.26 6.90 -14.72
CA SER A 103 -16.30 7.79 -15.25
C SER A 103 -16.02 8.18 -16.72
N LEU A 104 -14.75 8.38 -17.07
CA LEU A 104 -14.34 8.70 -18.43
C LEU A 104 -14.52 7.48 -19.33
N SER A 105 -14.16 6.28 -18.87
CA SER A 105 -14.38 5.04 -19.62
C SER A 105 -15.85 4.82 -19.96
N THR A 106 -16.79 5.15 -19.07
CA THR A 106 -18.23 5.07 -19.42
C THR A 106 -18.67 6.13 -20.44
N ALA A 107 -17.99 7.28 -20.49
CA ALA A 107 -18.32 8.36 -21.43
C ALA A 107 -17.76 8.12 -22.84
N PHE A 108 -16.64 7.38 -22.94
CA PHE A 108 -15.98 7.06 -24.21
C PHE A 108 -16.22 5.62 -24.69
N GLY A 109 -16.60 4.70 -23.80
CA GLY A 109 -16.96 3.31 -24.12
C GLY A 109 -18.42 3.18 -24.58
N GLY A 110 -18.85 4.08 -25.46
CA GLY A 110 -20.12 3.95 -26.16
C GLY A 110 -20.11 2.67 -26.99
N GLU A 111 -21.23 1.95 -26.97
CA GLU A 111 -21.44 0.65 -27.59
C GLU A 111 -20.87 0.62 -29.02
N GLU A 112 -20.06 -0.40 -29.33
CA GLU A 112 -19.56 -0.67 -30.69
C GLU A 112 -20.71 -1.10 -31.60
N GLU A 113 -21.67 -0.19 -31.83
CA GLU A 113 -22.77 -0.36 -32.75
C GLU A 113 -22.21 -0.34 -34.19
N ILE A 114 -22.72 -1.23 -35.02
CA ILE A 114 -22.31 -1.36 -36.41
C ILE A 114 -22.89 -0.17 -37.17
N VAL A 115 -22.03 0.72 -37.66
CA VAL A 115 -22.46 1.87 -38.46
C VAL A 115 -22.18 1.56 -39.92
N VAL A 116 -23.24 1.41 -40.71
CA VAL A 116 -23.16 1.25 -42.16
C VAL A 116 -23.61 2.54 -42.83
N LYS A 117 -22.76 3.09 -43.70
CA LYS A 117 -23.10 4.21 -44.58
C LYS A 117 -22.94 3.77 -46.02
N GLY A 118 -24.06 3.74 -46.74
CA GLY A 118 -24.13 3.39 -48.16
C GLY A 118 -25.59 3.28 -48.59
N GLU A 119 -25.86 3.48 -49.87
CA GLU A 119 -27.21 3.32 -50.45
C GLU A 119 -27.30 1.99 -51.19
N GLY A 120 -28.11 1.05 -50.69
CA GLY A 120 -28.24 -0.27 -51.30
C GLY A 120 -29.01 -1.28 -50.44
N HIS A 121 -29.08 -2.52 -50.92
CA HIS A 121 -29.67 -3.64 -50.17
C HIS A 121 -28.56 -4.44 -49.48
N PHE A 122 -28.54 -4.40 -48.15
CA PHE A 122 -27.62 -5.16 -47.30
C PHE A 122 -28.36 -5.66 -46.07
N ILE A 123 -27.86 -6.75 -45.48
CA ILE A 123 -28.43 -7.40 -44.29
C ILE A 123 -27.44 -7.19 -43.15
N ILE A 124 -27.92 -6.69 -42.00
CA ILE A 124 -27.10 -6.53 -40.80
C ILE A 124 -27.43 -7.68 -39.85
N ASP A 125 -26.42 -8.48 -39.51
CA ASP A 125 -26.48 -9.46 -38.44
C ASP A 125 -25.78 -8.89 -37.20
N ASP A 126 -26.57 -8.32 -36.29
CA ASP A 126 -26.09 -7.74 -35.03
C ASP A 126 -25.48 -8.79 -34.09
N ALA A 127 -25.85 -10.07 -34.21
CA ALA A 127 -25.34 -11.13 -33.34
C ALA A 127 -23.91 -11.53 -33.70
N GLN A 128 -23.57 -11.50 -35.00
CA GLN A 128 -22.23 -11.81 -35.50
C GLN A 128 -21.40 -10.57 -35.85
N LYS A 129 -21.96 -9.37 -35.65
CA LYS A 129 -21.41 -8.10 -36.11
C LYS A 129 -21.02 -8.12 -37.60
N LEU A 130 -21.90 -8.64 -38.45
CA LEU A 130 -21.61 -8.92 -39.86
C LEU A 130 -22.60 -8.19 -40.78
N VAL A 131 -22.07 -7.47 -41.76
CA VAL A 131 -22.85 -6.81 -42.82
C VAL A 131 -22.73 -7.63 -44.09
N ILE A 132 -23.84 -8.19 -44.56
CA ILE A 132 -23.87 -9.11 -45.70
C ILE A 132 -24.48 -8.41 -46.92
N ILE A 133 -23.77 -8.44 -48.04
CA ILE A 133 -24.27 -8.01 -49.35
C ILE A 133 -24.65 -9.27 -50.14
N PRO A 134 -25.94 -9.61 -50.29
CA PRO A 134 -26.36 -10.86 -50.89
C PRO A 134 -26.12 -10.92 -52.40
N GLU A 135 -26.01 -12.13 -52.94
CA GLU A 135 -25.88 -12.39 -54.38
C GLU A 135 -27.06 -11.77 -55.16
N GLY A 136 -26.77 -11.14 -56.31
CA GLY A 136 -27.78 -10.50 -57.15
C GLY A 136 -28.24 -9.11 -56.69
N SER A 137 -27.64 -8.57 -55.62
CA SER A 137 -27.79 -7.16 -55.22
C SER A 137 -26.59 -6.33 -55.67
N THR A 138 -26.86 -5.09 -56.08
CA THR A 138 -25.82 -4.12 -56.44
C THR A 138 -25.94 -2.91 -55.52
N VAL A 139 -24.85 -2.62 -54.79
CA VAL A 139 -24.70 -1.39 -54.02
C VAL A 139 -24.00 -0.36 -54.89
N SER A 140 -24.61 0.81 -55.08
CA SER A 140 -24.09 1.86 -55.96
C SER A 140 -23.47 2.97 -55.13
N GLY A 141 -22.17 3.23 -55.29
CA GLY A 141 -21.42 4.20 -54.50
C GLY A 141 -20.66 3.59 -53.32
N ASP A 142 -19.94 4.44 -52.60
CA ASP A 142 -18.97 4.02 -51.58
C ASP A 142 -19.66 3.49 -50.32
N LEU A 143 -19.13 2.39 -49.78
CA LEU A 143 -19.66 1.71 -48.60
C LEU A 143 -18.68 1.83 -47.45
N LEU A 144 -19.12 2.46 -46.36
CA LEU A 144 -18.32 2.62 -45.14
C LEU A 144 -18.95 1.85 -43.99
N ILE A 145 -18.17 0.94 -43.41
CA ILE A 145 -18.60 0.07 -42.31
C ILE A 145 -17.66 0.31 -41.12
N ARG A 146 -18.24 0.57 -39.95
CA ARG A 146 -17.49 0.76 -38.69
C ARG A 146 -17.92 -0.26 -37.65
N ASN A 147 -16.94 -0.78 -36.90
CA ASN A 147 -17.13 -1.70 -35.78
C ASN A 147 -17.90 -3.00 -36.15
N GLY A 148 -17.73 -3.45 -37.40
CA GLY A 148 -18.41 -4.64 -37.93
C GLY A 148 -17.66 -5.21 -39.13
N ASN A 149 -17.79 -6.51 -39.33
CA ASN A 149 -17.22 -7.24 -40.44
C ASN A 149 -18.13 -7.11 -41.66
N VAL A 150 -17.58 -7.28 -42.86
CA VAL A 150 -18.36 -7.25 -44.11
C VAL A 150 -18.18 -8.54 -44.90
N GLU A 151 -19.29 -9.13 -45.35
CA GLU A 151 -19.29 -10.25 -46.29
C GLU A 151 -19.91 -9.81 -47.62
N ILE A 152 -19.08 -9.82 -48.67
CA ILE A 152 -19.49 -9.38 -50.00
C ILE A 152 -19.71 -10.62 -50.86
N ASN A 153 -20.98 -10.92 -51.14
CA ASN A 153 -21.40 -11.98 -52.06
C ASN A 153 -22.02 -11.41 -53.36
N GLY A 154 -22.45 -10.14 -53.34
CA GLY A 154 -22.99 -9.41 -54.49
C GLY A 154 -21.97 -8.52 -55.21
N GLU A 155 -22.45 -7.41 -55.79
CA GLU A 155 -21.62 -6.44 -56.52
C GLU A 155 -21.64 -5.06 -55.85
N VAL A 156 -20.46 -4.46 -55.69
CA VAL A 156 -20.31 -3.10 -55.13
C VAL A 156 -19.66 -2.21 -56.19
N ALA A 157 -20.41 -1.22 -56.68
CA ALA A 157 -19.95 -0.26 -57.68
C ALA A 157 -19.42 1.02 -57.00
N GLY A 158 -18.36 0.86 -56.20
CA GLY A 158 -17.73 1.92 -55.41
C GLY A 158 -16.61 1.37 -54.51
N ASP A 159 -16.02 2.25 -53.69
CA ASP A 159 -14.97 1.89 -52.74
C ASP A 159 -15.57 1.31 -51.45
N VAL A 160 -14.86 0.37 -50.81
CA VAL A 160 -15.28 -0.22 -49.52
C VAL A 160 -14.26 0.12 -48.45
N THR A 161 -14.69 0.86 -47.43
CA THR A 161 -13.85 1.22 -46.28
C THR A 161 -14.35 0.53 -45.01
N VAL A 162 -13.49 -0.28 -44.41
CA VAL A 162 -13.78 -0.98 -43.15
C VAL A 162 -12.90 -0.42 -42.03
N ILE A 163 -13.54 0.06 -40.97
CA ILE A 163 -12.87 0.67 -39.80
C ILE A 163 -13.19 -0.19 -38.58
N ASN A 164 -12.16 -0.73 -37.92
CA ASN A 164 -12.29 -1.66 -36.79
C ASN A 164 -13.16 -2.90 -37.13
N GLY A 165 -12.84 -3.59 -38.22
CA GLY A 165 -13.53 -4.80 -38.70
C GLY A 165 -12.72 -5.51 -39.79
N GLU A 166 -13.12 -6.73 -40.15
CA GLU A 166 -12.49 -7.56 -41.18
C GLU A 166 -13.42 -7.73 -42.40
N HIS A 167 -12.84 -7.84 -43.60
CA HIS A 167 -13.61 -8.15 -44.82
C HIS A 167 -13.51 -9.63 -45.20
N LEU A 168 -14.63 -10.20 -45.63
CA LEU A 168 -14.76 -11.56 -46.14
C LEU A 168 -15.35 -11.48 -47.56
N GLN A 169 -14.63 -12.04 -48.55
CA GLN A 169 -15.03 -11.97 -49.96
C GLN A 169 -15.28 -13.36 -50.53
N ALA A 170 -16.43 -13.57 -51.17
CA ALA A 170 -16.71 -14.79 -51.92
C ALA A 170 -16.09 -14.76 -53.33
N SER A 171 -15.83 -15.93 -53.91
CA SER A 171 -15.15 -16.06 -55.22
C SER A 171 -15.95 -15.50 -56.41
N THR A 172 -17.23 -15.17 -56.22
CA THR A 172 -18.16 -14.60 -57.21
C THR A 172 -18.42 -13.11 -57.03
N ALA A 173 -17.81 -12.49 -56.02
CA ALA A 173 -18.00 -11.08 -55.71
C ALA A 173 -17.22 -10.16 -56.66
N SER A 174 -17.85 -9.06 -57.07
CA SER A 174 -17.27 -8.03 -57.95
C SER A 174 -17.26 -6.69 -57.21
N ILE A 175 -16.08 -6.07 -57.08
CA ILE A 175 -15.90 -4.77 -56.43
C ILE A 175 -15.31 -3.84 -57.48
N GLY A 176 -16.00 -2.74 -57.75
CA GLY A 176 -15.60 -1.75 -58.76
C GLY A 176 -14.48 -0.80 -58.30
N GLY A 177 -14.24 -0.71 -56.99
CA GLY A 177 -13.31 0.23 -56.36
C GLY A 177 -12.22 -0.41 -55.49
N GLU A 178 -11.52 0.41 -54.70
CA GLU A 178 -10.45 -0.01 -53.78
C GLU A 178 -11.02 -0.40 -52.39
N ILE A 179 -10.33 -1.32 -51.71
CA ILE A 179 -10.68 -1.77 -50.36
C ILE A 179 -9.65 -1.18 -49.39
N GLU A 180 -10.11 -0.36 -48.44
CA GLU A 180 -9.28 0.19 -47.36
C GLU A 180 -9.67 -0.38 -45.99
N GLU A 181 -8.69 -0.93 -45.29
CA GLU A 181 -8.82 -1.38 -43.90
C GLU A 181 -8.07 -0.44 -42.97
N VAL A 182 -8.77 0.15 -42.00
CA VAL A 182 -8.17 1.03 -40.99
C VAL A 182 -8.32 0.36 -39.63
N ASN A 183 -7.24 -0.28 -39.19
CA ASN A 183 -7.15 -0.89 -37.87
C ASN A 183 -6.19 -0.06 -37.01
N GLU A 184 -6.73 0.71 -36.07
CA GLU A 184 -5.96 1.62 -35.24
C GLU A 184 -6.24 1.30 -33.76
N THR A 185 -5.23 1.40 -32.89
CA THR A 185 -5.35 1.66 -31.43
C THR A 185 -5.16 0.57 -30.37
N MET A 186 -4.53 -0.58 -30.62
CA MET A 186 -4.13 -1.48 -29.49
C MET A 186 -2.62 -1.45 -29.19
N GLU A 187 -1.76 -1.46 -30.22
CA GLU A 187 -0.31 -1.59 -30.04
C GLU A 187 0.35 -0.27 -29.57
N PHE A 188 -0.16 0.88 -30.02
CA PHE A 188 0.33 2.21 -29.67
C PHE A 188 0.08 2.56 -28.18
N ILE A 189 -1.08 2.18 -27.64
CA ILE A 189 -1.46 2.44 -26.23
C ILE A 189 -0.58 1.63 -25.27
N TRP A 190 -0.20 0.40 -25.65
CA TRP A 190 0.67 -0.46 -24.85
C TRP A 190 2.11 0.08 -24.76
N TYR A 191 2.61 0.68 -25.83
CA TYR A 191 3.96 1.25 -25.88
C TYR A 191 4.08 2.46 -24.94
N GLU A 192 3.11 3.38 -24.97
CA GLU A 192 3.10 4.56 -24.09
C GLU A 192 2.85 4.18 -22.63
N THR A 193 2.02 3.18 -22.36
CA THR A 193 1.78 2.76 -20.96
C THR A 193 3.06 2.24 -20.29
N LYS A 194 3.94 1.57 -21.05
CA LYS A 194 5.23 1.10 -20.53
C LYS A 194 6.25 2.22 -20.31
N SER A 195 6.27 3.25 -21.16
CA SER A 195 7.21 4.37 -21.05
C SER A 195 6.96 5.15 -19.75
N PHE A 196 5.69 5.48 -19.48
CA PHE A 196 5.28 6.19 -18.26
C PHE A 196 5.53 5.40 -16.98
N PHE A 197 5.30 4.08 -16.98
CA PHE A 197 5.50 3.27 -15.77
C PHE A 197 6.98 3.12 -15.39
N LYS A 198 7.89 3.15 -16.38
CA LYS A 198 9.34 3.08 -16.17
C LYS A 198 9.91 4.36 -15.56
N GLU A 199 9.27 5.50 -15.81
CA GLU A 199 9.75 6.82 -15.38
C GLU A 199 9.22 7.22 -13.98
N VAL A 200 8.04 6.73 -13.60
CA VAL A 200 7.35 7.15 -12.36
C VAL A 200 7.61 6.23 -11.15
N VAL A 201 8.06 4.99 -11.36
CA VAL A 201 8.38 4.07 -10.25
C VAL A 201 9.87 4.15 -9.90
N PRO A 202 10.27 4.81 -8.78
CA PRO A 202 11.60 4.62 -8.25
C PRO A 202 11.71 3.16 -7.82
N PHE A 203 12.42 2.38 -8.63
CA PHE A 203 12.83 1.02 -8.34
C PHE A 203 13.47 1.02 -6.94
N SER A 204 12.79 0.47 -5.93
CA SER A 204 13.40 0.14 -4.65
C SER A 204 13.80 -1.33 -4.77
N PRO A 205 15.07 -1.65 -5.07
CA PRO A 205 15.53 -3.01 -4.94
C PRO A 205 15.63 -3.28 -3.44
N ASP A 206 14.65 -4.01 -2.89
CA ASP A 206 14.86 -4.63 -1.59
C ASP A 206 15.90 -5.75 -1.79
N GLU A 207 17.01 -5.60 -1.06
CA GLU A 207 18.15 -6.51 -0.99
C GLU A 207 17.72 -7.90 -0.49
N ASP A 208 17.33 -8.78 -1.40
CA ASP A 208 17.44 -10.23 -1.21
C ASP A 208 18.83 -10.69 -1.68
N ALA A 209 19.81 -10.52 -0.80
CA ALA A 209 21.07 -11.25 -0.85
C ALA A 209 21.33 -11.89 0.51
N ARG A 210 20.65 -13.01 0.74
CA ARG A 210 21.18 -14.03 1.64
C ARG A 210 22.36 -14.71 0.94
N GLU A 211 23.34 -15.06 1.76
CA GLU A 211 24.17 -16.26 1.64
C GLU A 211 25.43 -16.16 0.76
N ASN A 212 26.54 -16.62 1.36
CA ASN A 212 27.90 -16.81 0.82
C ASN A 212 28.82 -15.58 0.72
N ASN A 213 29.56 -15.28 1.79
CA ASN A 213 31.00 -15.61 1.84
C ASN A 213 31.69 -15.11 3.14
N ARG A 214 32.39 -16.07 3.77
CA ARG A 214 33.55 -15.95 4.68
C ARG A 214 33.33 -15.59 6.15
#